data_AF-A0A2V6H3B2-F1
#
_entry.id   AF-A0A2V6H3B2-F1
#
_cell.length_a   1.000
_cell.length_b   1.000
_cell.length_c   1.000
_cell.angle_alpha   90.00
_cell.angle_beta   90.00
_cell.angle_gamma   90.00
#
_symmetry.space_group_name_H-M   'P 1'
#
loop_
_entity.id
_entity.type
_entity.pdbx_description
1 polymer ?
#
loop_
_entity_poly.entity_id
_entity_poly.type
_entity_poly.pdbx_seq_one_letter_code
_entity_poly.pdbx_strand_id
1 'polypeptide(L)'
;MQTEATLAQSDVSELDLVKRCQAGDTEAFDELVTRYRTRVFGMIYNMVHSEQDAWDLAQESFLKAWRSIGRFRGQSSFYTWIYRIVMNVTIDWLRKKR
;
A
#
# COMPACT_ATOMS: atom_id res chain seq x y z
N MET A 1 -13.22 10.57 10.65
CA MET A 1 -12.42 9.87 9.63
C MET A 1 -12.75 10.43 8.25
N GLN A 2 -12.46 11.71 8.02
CA GLN A 2 -12.51 12.30 6.69
C GLN A 2 -11.06 12.53 6.29
N THR A 3 -10.59 11.76 5.31
CA THR A 3 -9.35 12.09 4.61
C THR A 3 -9.77 12.26 3.17
N GLU A 4 -10.21 13.49 2.87
CA GLU A 4 -10.45 13.94 1.50
C GLU A 4 -9.18 13.68 0.68
N ALA A 5 -9.36 12.88 -0.36
CA ALA A 5 -8.35 12.64 -1.36
C ALA A 5 -8.45 13.77 -2.38
N THR A 6 -7.51 14.71 -2.32
CA THR A 6 -7.34 15.73 -3.35
C THR A 6 -6.06 15.41 -4.13
N LEU A 7 -6.22 14.97 -5.40
CA LEU A 7 -5.69 15.58 -6.63
C LEU A 7 -5.45 14.55 -7.77
N ALA A 8 -6.38 14.60 -8.73
CA ALA A 8 -6.25 14.58 -10.20
C ALA A 8 -5.58 13.41 -10.97
N GLN A 9 -6.44 12.81 -11.81
CA GLN A 9 -6.23 12.19 -13.14
C GLN A 9 -5.64 10.77 -13.25
N SER A 10 -6.51 9.80 -12.96
CA SER A 10 -7.04 8.90 -14.00
C SER A 10 -8.44 8.44 -13.55
N ASP A 11 -9.44 8.52 -14.42
CA ASP A 11 -10.87 8.22 -14.18
C ASP A 11 -11.14 6.72 -13.90
N VAL A 12 -10.08 5.98 -13.54
CA VAL A 12 -10.10 4.55 -13.27
C VAL A 12 -10.38 4.34 -11.79
N SER A 13 -11.53 3.73 -11.52
CA SER A 13 -11.95 3.33 -10.18
C SER A 13 -10.89 2.46 -9.52
N GLU A 14 -10.67 2.66 -8.22
CA GLU A 14 -9.79 1.80 -7.41
C GLU A 14 -10.17 0.32 -7.58
N LEU A 15 -11.47 0.02 -7.67
CA LEU A 15 -11.94 -1.35 -7.85
C LEU A 15 -11.52 -1.94 -9.20
N ASP A 16 -11.46 -1.12 -10.25
CA ASP A 16 -11.02 -1.55 -11.57
C ASP A 16 -9.52 -1.83 -11.60
N LEU A 17 -8.72 -0.93 -11.02
CA LEU A 17 -7.28 -1.15 -10.84
C LEU A 17 -6.99 -2.44 -10.09
N VAL A 18 -7.72 -2.69 -8.99
CA VAL A 18 -7.60 -3.93 -8.23
C VAL A 18 -7.92 -5.15 -9.09
N LYS A 19 -9.00 -5.14 -9.87
CA LYS A 19 -9.38 -6.26 -10.74
C LYS A 19 -8.30 -6.51 -11.81
N ARG A 20 -7.77 -5.46 -12.42
CA ARG A 20 -6.67 -5.56 -13.38
C ARG A 20 -5.41 -6.14 -12.74
N CYS A 21 -5.05 -5.70 -11.54
CA CYS A 21 -3.95 -6.28 -10.79
C CYS A 21 -4.16 -7.77 -10.50
N GLN A 22 -5.39 -8.18 -10.17
CA GLN A 22 -5.74 -9.60 -9.95
C GLN A 22 -5.60 -10.44 -11.23
N ALA A 23 -5.70 -9.81 -12.40
CA ALA A 23 -5.43 -10.42 -13.71
C ALA A 23 -3.93 -10.37 -14.10
N GLY A 24 -3.06 -9.82 -13.27
CA GLY A 24 -1.61 -9.72 -13.52
C GLY A 24 -1.15 -8.44 -14.21
N ASP A 25 -2.01 -7.43 -14.34
CA ASP A 25 -1.66 -6.13 -14.91
C ASP A 25 -0.76 -5.34 -13.94
N THR A 26 0.52 -5.19 -14.30
CA THR A 26 1.53 -4.48 -13.51
C THR A 26 1.36 -2.97 -13.58
N GLU A 27 0.88 -2.41 -14.70
CA GLU A 27 0.66 -0.97 -14.84
C GLU A 27 -0.48 -0.51 -13.92
N ALA A 28 -1.53 -1.33 -13.78
CA ALA A 28 -2.60 -1.07 -12.81
C ALA A 28 -2.07 -1.06 -11.37
N PHE A 29 -1.05 -1.87 -11.07
CA PHE A 29 -0.44 -1.88 -9.75
C PHE A 29 0.47 -0.68 -9.52
N ASP A 30 1.23 -0.27 -10.53
CA ASP A 30 2.05 0.95 -10.47
C ASP A 30 1.19 2.20 -10.20
N GLU A 31 -0.02 2.26 -10.77
CA GLU A 31 -1.00 3.30 -10.47
C GLU A 31 -1.44 3.25 -9.00
N LEU A 32 -1.75 2.06 -8.45
CA LEU A 32 -2.07 1.91 -7.02
C LEU A 32 -0.88 2.33 -6.14
N VAL A 33 0.35 1.92 -6.48
CA VAL A 33 1.56 2.31 -5.77
C VAL A 33 1.71 3.84 -5.79
N THR A 34 1.55 4.47 -6.95
CA THR A 34 1.66 5.92 -7.11
C THR A 34 0.65 6.68 -6.25
N ARG A 35 -0.61 6.19 -6.19
CA ARG A 35 -1.66 6.76 -5.36
C ARG A 35 -1.39 6.65 -3.85
N TYR A 36 -0.75 5.55 -3.43
CA TYR A 36 -0.64 5.21 -2.01
C TYR A 36 0.75 5.41 -1.39
N ARG A 37 1.82 5.55 -2.19
CA ARG A 37 3.22 5.62 -1.73
C ARG A 37 3.45 6.66 -0.65
N THR A 38 2.94 7.88 -0.81
CA THR A 38 3.18 8.98 0.14
C THR A 38 2.54 8.69 1.50
N ARG A 39 1.33 8.12 1.50
CA ARG A 39 0.62 7.77 2.74
C ARG A 39 1.27 6.59 3.45
N VAL A 40 1.63 5.55 2.69
CA VAL A 40 2.34 4.37 3.21
C VAL A 40 3.70 4.77 3.80
N PHE A 41 4.48 5.57 3.07
CA PHE A 41 5.76 6.06 3.54
C PHE A 41 5.61 6.87 4.84
N GLY A 42 4.72 7.87 4.87
CA GLY A 42 4.53 8.71 6.06
C GLY A 42 4.10 7.91 7.29
N MET A 43 3.25 6.90 7.10
CA MET A 43 2.86 5.98 8.17
C MET A 43 4.05 5.20 8.75
N ILE A 44 4.87 4.60 7.89
CA ILE A 44 6.03 3.82 8.31
C ILE A 44 7.07 4.73 8.97
N TYR A 45 7.34 5.88 8.36
CA TYR A 45 8.28 6.87 8.87
C TYR A 45 7.94 7.31 10.30
N ASN A 46 6.66 7.54 10.60
CA ASN A 46 6.20 7.87 11.96
C ASN A 46 6.44 6.74 12.98
N MET A 47 6.67 5.50 12.53
CA MET A 47 6.97 4.37 13.41
C MET A 47 8.48 4.16 13.57
N VAL A 48 9.24 4.27 12.48
CA VAL A 48 10.67 3.88 12.45
C VAL A 48 11.65 5.06 12.54
N HIS A 49 11.19 6.28 12.29
CA HIS A 49 11.97 7.54 12.36
C HIS A 49 13.28 7.50 11.55
N SER A 50 13.27 6.78 10.43
CA SER A 50 14.40 6.57 9.53
C SER A 50 13.85 6.57 8.11
N GLU A 51 14.32 7.50 7.27
CA GLU A 51 13.85 7.62 5.89
C GLU A 51 14.22 6.38 5.06
N GLN A 52 15.46 5.90 5.21
CA GLN A 52 15.93 4.72 4.50
C GLN A 52 15.11 3.48 4.88
N ASP A 53 14.94 3.22 6.19
CA ASP A 53 14.14 2.08 6.65
C ASP A 53 12.67 2.21 6.20
N ALA A 54 12.14 3.44 6.16
CA ALA A 54 10.77 3.69 5.73
C ALA A 54 10.56 3.38 4.24
N TRP A 55 11.52 3.75 3.37
CA TRP A 55 11.47 3.40 1.95
C TRP A 55 11.57 1.89 1.73
N ASP A 56 12.49 1.22 2.42
CA ASP A 56 12.70 -0.24 2.31
C ASP A 56 11.42 -1.00 2.73
N LEU A 57 10.83 -0.63 3.86
CA LEU A 57 9.60 -1.25 4.37
C LEU A 57 8.38 -0.92 3.51
N ALA A 58 8.31 0.29 2.92
CA ALA A 58 7.25 0.63 1.98
C ALA A 58 7.32 -0.28 0.75
N GLN A 59 8.51 -0.45 0.18
CA GLN A 59 8.73 -1.35 -0.94
C GLN A 59 8.36 -2.79 -0.60
N GLU A 60 8.82 -3.30 0.55
CA GLU A 60 8.46 -4.66 1.01
C GLU A 60 6.93 -4.81 1.15
N SER A 61 6.25 -3.80 1.67
CA SER A 61 4.80 -3.79 1.84
C SER A 61 4.07 -3.83 0.51
N PHE A 62 4.49 -3.03 -0.48
CA PHE A 62 3.92 -3.08 -1.82
C PHE A 62 4.18 -4.41 -2.52
N LEU A 63 5.37 -5.01 -2.38
CA LEU A 63 5.66 -6.34 -2.91
C LEU A 63 4.78 -7.42 -2.27
N LYS A 64 4.53 -7.33 -0.96
CA LYS A 64 3.58 -8.22 -0.26
C LYS A 64 2.15 -7.98 -0.71
N ALA A 65 1.75 -6.73 -0.94
CA ALA A 65 0.45 -6.40 -1.51
C ALA A 65 0.28 -7.02 -2.90
N TRP A 66 1.22 -6.83 -3.83
CA TRP A 66 1.18 -7.45 -5.16
C TRP A 66 1.00 -8.98 -5.08
N ARG A 67 1.80 -9.66 -4.26
CA ARG A 67 1.71 -11.12 -4.08
C ARG A 67 0.39 -11.60 -3.47
N SER A 68 -0.34 -10.74 -2.77
CA SER A 68 -1.56 -11.10 -2.06
C SER A 68 -2.84 -10.48 -2.64
N ILE A 69 -2.74 -9.64 -3.67
CA ILE A 69 -3.87 -8.91 -4.26
C ILE A 69 -4.94 -9.84 -4.83
N GLY A 70 -4.55 -11.02 -5.32
CA GLY A 70 -5.47 -12.08 -5.75
C GLY A 70 -6.42 -12.59 -4.64
N ARG A 71 -6.06 -12.39 -3.37
CA ARG A 71 -6.90 -12.78 -2.21
C ARG A 71 -7.76 -11.63 -1.69
N PHE A 72 -7.60 -10.42 -2.22
CA PHE A 72 -8.37 -9.27 -1.79
C PHE A 72 -9.80 -9.35 -2.32
N ARG A 73 -10.77 -9.41 -1.40
CA ARG A 73 -12.19 -9.65 -1.73
C ARG A 73 -13.02 -8.37 -1.92
N GLY A 74 -12.42 -7.18 -1.81
CA GLY A 74 -13.15 -5.91 -1.96
C GLY A 74 -14.18 -5.60 -0.86
N GLN A 75 -14.12 -6.29 0.29
CA GLN A 75 -15.01 -6.05 1.44
C GLN A 75 -14.66 -4.76 2.23
N SER A 76 -13.53 -4.15 1.90
CA SER A 76 -13.02 -2.89 2.43
C SER A 76 -12.38 -2.11 1.30
N SER A 77 -12.05 -0.83 1.51
CA SER A 77 -11.17 -0.11 0.58
C SER A 77 -9.80 -0.79 0.46
N PHE A 78 -9.14 -0.61 -0.69
CA PHE A 78 -7.76 -1.06 -0.89
C PHE A 78 -6.84 -0.44 0.16
N TYR A 79 -7.05 0.85 0.49
CA TYR A 79 -6.29 1.53 1.53
C TYR A 79 -6.35 0.82 2.89
N THR A 80 -7.54 0.38 3.32
CA THR A 80 -7.70 -0.35 4.59
C THR A 80 -6.96 -1.68 4.57
N TRP A 81 -6.94 -2.34 3.42
CA TRP A 81 -6.28 -3.62 3.25
C TRP A 81 -4.75 -3.48 3.23
N ILE A 82 -4.20 -2.54 2.44
CA ILE A 82 -2.76 -2.29 2.40
C ILE A 82 -2.23 -1.75 3.73
N TYR A 83 -3.01 -0.94 4.44
CA TYR A 83 -2.68 -0.49 5.79
C TYR A 83 -2.35 -1.65 6.73
N ARG A 84 -3.14 -2.74 6.69
CA ARG A 84 -2.88 -3.94 7.50
C ARG A 84 -1.57 -4.62 7.12
N ILE A 85 -1.25 -4.69 5.82
CA ILE A 85 0.02 -5.26 5.34
C ILE A 85 1.18 -4.43 5.86
N VAL A 86 1.11 -3.10 5.71
CA VAL A 86 2.12 -2.15 6.16
C VAL A 86 2.35 -2.24 7.67
N MET A 87 1.28 -2.27 8.47
CA MET A 87 1.38 -2.45 9.92
C MET A 87 2.13 -3.74 10.28
N ASN A 88 1.74 -4.86 9.67
CA ASN A 88 2.34 -6.16 9.97
C ASN A 88 3.83 -6.16 9.61
N VAL A 89 4.19 -5.67 8.42
CA VAL A 89 5.59 -5.55 7.97
C VAL A 89 6.41 -4.71 8.94
N THR A 90 5.90 -3.53 9.30
CA THR A 90 6.63 -2.57 10.14
C THR A 90 6.78 -3.08 11.57
N ILE A 91 5.73 -3.65 12.16
CA ILE A 91 5.78 -4.23 13.51
C ILE A 91 6.75 -5.43 13.56
N ASP A 92 6.71 -6.31 12.57
CA ASP A 92 7.61 -7.46 12.52
C ASP A 92 9.07 -7.02 12.38
N TRP A 93 9.35 -5.98 11.60
CA TRP A 93 10.69 -5.40 11.50
C TRP A 93 11.15 -4.77 12.83
N LEU A 94 10.29 -3.98 13.48
CA LEU A 94 10.60 -3.39 14.80
C LEU A 94 10.89 -4.45 15.86
N ARG A 95 10.17 -5.58 15.83
CA ARG A 95 10.41 -6.73 16.73
C ARG A 95 11.76 -7.40 16.50
N LYS A 96 12.26 -7.44 15.27
CA LYS A 96 13.56 -8.04 14.91
C LYS A 96 14.75 -7.12 15.23
N LYS A 97 14.53 -5.81 15.29
CA LYS A 97 15.57 -4.81 15.59
C LYS A 97 15.84 -4.66 17.10
N ARG A 98 14.95 -5.19 17.95
CA ARG A 98 15.08 -5.22 19.41
C ARG A 98 15.73 -6.50 19.87
#